data_AF-A0A7J2LQC7-F1
#
_entry.id   AF-A0A7J2LQC7-F1
#
_cell.length_a   1.000
_cell.length_b   1.000
_cell.length_c   1.000
_cell.angle_alpha   90.00
_cell.angle_beta   90.00
_cell.angle_gamma   90.00
#
_symmetry.space_group_name_H-M   'P 1'
#
loop_
_entity.id
_entity.type
_entity.pdbx_description
1 polymer ?
#
loop_
_entity_poly.entity_id
_entity_poly.type
_entity_poly.pdbx_seq_one_letter_code
_entity_poly.pdbx_strand_id
1 'polypeptide(L)' 'MLSKDVIRRNIWRLLEESGVSRFPKPIEGRIPNFDGAEKAAERLVSQPEFQGAEVVKVNPDS' A
#
# COMPACT_ATOMS: atom_id res chain seq x y z
N MET A 1 20.93 11.69 2.65
CA MET A 1 19.52 11.22 2.58
C MET A 1 19.37 10.37 1.33
N LEU A 2 18.67 9.22 1.40
CA LEU A 2 18.36 8.44 0.19
C LEU A 2 17.33 9.17 -0.66
N SER A 3 17.38 9.01 -1.99
CA SER A 3 16.35 9.57 -2.87
C SER A 3 15.04 8.78 -2.76
N LYS A 4 13.91 9.41 -3.13
CA LYS A 4 12.61 8.73 -3.16
C LYS A 4 12.65 7.46 -4.00
N ASP A 5 13.34 7.48 -5.14
CA ASP A 5 13.40 6.33 -6.05
C ASP A 5 14.28 5.19 -5.52
N VAL A 6 15.31 5.51 -4.73
CA VAL A 6 16.08 4.48 -4.02
C VAL A 6 15.21 3.80 -2.96
N ILE A 7 14.43 4.58 -2.19
CA ILE A 7 13.54 4.02 -1.17
C ILE A 7 12.46 3.14 -1.81
N ARG A 8 11.81 3.60 -2.90
CA ARG A 8 10.77 2.81 -3.58
C ARG A 8 11.29 1.47 -4.08
N ARG A 9 12.45 1.46 -4.77
CA ARG A 9 13.07 0.22 -5.25
C ARG A 9 13.41 -0.74 -4.11
N ASN A 10 13.92 -0.22 -2.99
CA ASN A 10 14.19 -1.04 -1.82
C ASN A 10 12.92 -1.68 -1.24
N ILE A 11 11.81 -0.93 -1.15
CA ILE A 11 10.54 -1.45 -0.65
C ILE A 11 9.91 -2.46 -1.62
N TRP A 12 9.90 -2.19 -2.93
CA TRP A 12 9.41 -3.15 -3.92
C TRP A 12 10.20 -4.47 -3.84
N ARG A 13 11.53 -4.39 -3.78
CA ARG A 13 12.38 -5.58 -3.62
C ARG A 13 12.04 -6.35 -2.35
N LEU A 14 11.90 -5.66 -1.22
CA LEU A 14 11.58 -6.28 0.06
C LEU A 14 10.22 -7.00 0.04
N LEU A 15 9.20 -6.40 -0.57
CA LEU A 15 7.86 -7.00 -0.66
C LEU A 15 7.86 -8.28 -1.52
N GLU A 16 8.61 -8.29 -2.62
CA GLU A 16 8.77 -9.47 -3.49
C GLU A 16 9.64 -10.55 -2.81
N GLU A 17 10.79 -10.19 -2.23
CA GLU A 17 11.69 -11.10 -1.51
C GLU A 17 11.01 -11.76 -0.30
N SER A 18 10.13 -11.02 0.38
CA SER A 18 9.37 -11.53 1.52
C SER A 18 8.13 -12.34 1.10
N GLY A 19 7.83 -12.43 -0.19
CA GLY A 19 6.68 -13.17 -0.71
C GLY A 19 5.31 -12.57 -0.40
N VAL A 20 5.26 -11.34 0.12
CA VAL A 20 4.01 -10.68 0.57
C VAL A 20 3.38 -9.80 -0.51
N SER A 21 4.07 -9.53 -1.62
CA SER A 21 3.48 -8.82 -2.76
C SER A 21 2.39 -9.66 -3.44
N ARG A 22 1.20 -9.09 -3.64
CA ARG A 22 0.07 -9.74 -4.31
C ARG A 22 -0.07 -9.31 -5.78
N PHE A 23 -0.84 -10.07 -6.55
CA PHE A 23 -1.27 -9.66 -7.89
C PHE A 23 -2.00 -8.29 -7.81
N PRO A 24 -1.81 -7.39 -8.79
CA PRO A 24 -1.07 -7.56 -10.05
C PRO A 24 0.44 -7.38 -9.94
N LYS A 25 1.19 -8.28 -10.60
CA LYS A 25 2.65 -8.21 -10.77
C LYS A 25 3.02 -7.79 -12.21
N PRO A 26 4.19 -7.17 -12.44
CA PRO A 26 5.20 -6.76 -11.46
C PRO A 26 4.79 -5.49 -10.69
N ILE A 27 5.23 -5.36 -9.43
CA ILE A 27 4.85 -4.22 -8.57
C ILE A 27 5.75 -2.98 -8.74
N GLU A 28 6.92 -3.12 -9.38
CA GLU A 28 7.83 -2.00 -9.62
C GLU A 28 7.16 -0.93 -10.48
N GLY A 29 7.27 0.33 -10.05
CA GLY A 29 6.59 1.46 -10.69
C GLY A 29 5.10 1.60 -10.34
N ARG A 30 4.54 0.71 -9.51
CA ARG A 30 3.11 0.70 -9.11
C ARG A 30 2.93 0.95 -7.60
N ILE A 31 1.68 1.14 -7.19
CA ILE A 31 1.25 1.04 -5.78
C ILE A 31 1.02 -0.46 -5.51
N PRO A 32 1.84 -1.12 -4.67
CA PRO A 32 1.74 -2.57 -4.50
C PRO A 32 0.50 -2.99 -3.73
N ASN A 33 -0.16 -4.06 -4.18
CA ASN A 33 -1.01 -4.87 -3.33
C ASN A 33 -0.15 -5.83 -2.48
N PHE A 34 -0.55 -6.13 -1.26
CA PHE A 34 0.26 -6.90 -0.32
C PHE A 34 -0.57 -7.72 0.69
N ASP A 35 0.03 -8.78 1.22
CA ASP A 35 -0.53 -9.56 2.31
C ASP A 35 -0.74 -8.70 3.56
N GLY A 36 -1.99 -8.59 4.00
CA GLY A 36 -2.38 -7.76 5.13
C GLY A 36 -2.95 -6.39 4.73
N ALA A 37 -3.17 -6.14 3.44
CA ALA A 37 -3.87 -4.94 2.96
C ALA A 37 -5.26 -4.79 3.59
N GLU A 38 -6.01 -5.90 3.76
CA GLU A 38 -7.33 -5.88 4.40
C GLU A 38 -7.24 -5.46 5.87
N LYS A 39 -6.28 -6.01 6.61
CA LYS A 39 -6.03 -5.63 8.01
C LYS A 39 -5.55 -4.19 8.15
N ALA A 40 -4.79 -3.70 7.18
CA ALA A 40 -4.40 -2.28 7.13
C ALA A 40 -5.62 -1.38 6.88
N ALA A 41 -6.54 -1.80 6.01
CA ALA A 41 -7.80 -1.10 5.78
C ALA A 41 -8.69 -1.10 7.05
N GLU A 42 -8.80 -2.21 7.76
CA GLU A 42 -9.52 -2.29 9.05
C GLU A 42 -9.00 -1.26 10.07
N ARG A 43 -7.68 -1.09 10.16
CA ARG A 43 -7.05 -0.09 11.05
C ARG A 43 -7.31 1.34 10.61
N LEU A 44 -7.42 1.59 9.31
CA LEU A 44 -7.75 2.91 8.76
C LEU A 44 -9.20 3.26 9.10
N VAL A 45 -10.15 2.35 8.83
CA VAL A 45 -11.58 2.62 9.05
C VAL A 45 -11.94 2.73 10.53
N SER A 46 -11.10 2.22 11.44
CA SER A 46 -11.27 2.39 12.88
C SER A 46 -10.77 3.73 13.41
N GLN A 47 -10.12 4.57 12.60
CA GLN A 47 -9.63 5.88 13.07
C GLN A 47 -10.79 6.87 13.21
N PRO A 48 -10.83 7.68 14.29
CA PRO A 48 -11.85 8.71 14.46
C PRO A 48 -11.92 9.70 13.28
N GLU A 49 -10.78 10.03 12.68
CA GLU A 49 -10.69 10.91 11.52
C GLU A 49 -11.37 10.32 10.29
N PHE A 50 -11.26 8.99 10.10
CA PHE A 50 -11.96 8.30 9.02
C PHE A 50 -13.46 8.21 9.30
N GLN A 51 -13.85 7.90 10.54
CA GLN A 51 -15.27 7.80 10.94
C GLN A 51 -16.00 9.14 10.91
N GLY A 52 -15.30 10.24 11.21
CA GLY A 52 -15.84 11.59 11.17
C GLY A 52 -15.79 12.25 9.79
N ALA A 53 -15.23 11.60 8.77
CA ALA A 53 -15.13 12.16 7.43
C ALA A 53 -16.49 12.09 6.71
N GLU A 54 -17.02 13.24 6.29
CA GLU A 54 -18.25 13.30 5.48
C GLU A 54 -18.01 12.85 4.03
N VAL A 55 -16.79 13.04 3.52
CA VAL A 55 -16.40 12.70 2.15
C VAL A 55 -15.04 12.01 2.17
N VAL A 56 -14.97 10.82 1.57
CA VAL A 56 -13.73 10.06 1.40
C VAL A 56 -13.45 9.91 -0.10
N LYS A 57 -12.25 10.36 -0.51
CA LYS A 57 -11.75 10.11 -1.86
C LYS A 57 -10.97 8.79 -1.87
N VAL A 58 -11.50 7.81 -2.58
CA VAL A 58 -10.84 6.52 -2.78
C VAL A 58 -10.30 6.44 -4.21
N ASN A 59 -9.06 5.96 -4.37
CA ASN A 59 -8.54 5.62 -5.70
C ASN A 59 -9.13 4.28 -6.12
N PRO A 60 -9.55 4.11 -7.38
CA PRO A 60 -9.93 2.79 -7.87
C PRO A 60 -8.75 1.82 -7.74
N ASP A 61 -9.05 0.59 -7.35
CA ASP A 61 -8.11 -0.52 -7.43
C ASP A 61 -7.99 -0.95 -8.89
N SER A 62 -6.77 -1.27 -9.35
CA SER A 62 -6.44 -1.54 -10.76
C SER A 62 -5.97 -2.97 -10.98
#